data_AF-A0A2K3KER4-F1
#
_entry.id   AF-A0A2K3KER4-F1
#
_cell.length_a   1.000
_cell.length_b   1.000
_cell.length_c   1.000
_cell.angle_alpha   90.00
_cell.angle_beta   90.00
_cell.angle_gamma   90.00
#
_symmetry.space_group_name_H-M   'P 1'
#
loop_
_entity.id
_entity.type
_entity.pdbx_description
1 polymer ?
#
loop_
_entity_poly.entity_id
_entity_poly.type
_entity_poly.pdbx_seq_one_letter_code
_entity_poly.pdbx_strand_id
1 'polypeptide(L)'
;MNTNNNSQLPLEIPIGDAISRIQFSPNSNNLLISSWDSNLRLYDVDASVLRVEVPSEAALLDCCFTDDDSVAYAAASDGFIR
;
A
#
# COMPACT_ATOMS: atom_id res chain seq x y z
N MET A 1 -14.72 2.76 -33.18
CA MET A 1 -14.91 2.22 -31.82
C MET A 1 -14.03 3.05 -30.91
N ASN A 2 -14.62 3.80 -29.99
CA ASN A 2 -13.90 4.73 -29.12
C ASN A 2 -13.40 3.96 -27.90
N THR A 3 -12.12 3.55 -27.91
CA THR A 3 -11.49 2.88 -26.76
C THR A 3 -11.08 3.93 -25.74
N ASN A 4 -12.03 4.40 -24.95
CA ASN A 4 -11.74 5.11 -23.71
C ASN A 4 -11.13 4.10 -22.73
N ASN A 5 -9.83 3.84 -22.89
CA ASN A 5 -9.03 2.98 -22.01
C ASN A 5 -8.75 3.68 -20.67
N ASN A 6 -9.78 4.14 -19.99
CA ASN A 6 -9.66 4.60 -18.61
C ASN A 6 -9.74 3.36 -17.71
N SER A 7 -8.63 2.60 -17.64
CA SER A 7 -8.46 1.48 -16.71
C SER A 7 -8.17 2.00 -15.30
N GLN A 8 -9.06 2.85 -14.78
CA GLN A 8 -9.04 3.21 -13.37
C GLN A 8 -9.61 2.03 -12.60
N LEU A 9 -8.77 1.35 -11.81
CA LEU A 9 -9.28 0.42 -10.82
C LEU A 9 -9.98 1.23 -9.72
N PRO A 10 -11.29 1.01 -9.46
CA PRO A 10 -11.99 1.67 -8.38
C PRO A 10 -11.57 1.04 -7.05
N LEU A 11 -10.36 1.35 -6.60
CA LEU A 11 -9.90 1.06 -5.24
C LEU A 11 -10.43 2.17 -4.34
N GLU A 12 -11.64 1.98 -3.81
CA GLU A 12 -12.17 2.82 -2.73
C GLU A 12 -11.45 2.45 -1.43
N ILE A 13 -10.31 3.10 -1.20
CA ILE A 13 -9.49 2.89 -0.02
C ILE A 13 -9.79 4.04 0.95
N PRO A 14 -10.49 3.79 2.07
CA PRO A 14 -10.63 4.81 3.10
C PRO A 14 -9.28 4.99 3.81
N ILE A 15 -8.45 5.89 3.27
CA ILE A 15 -7.22 6.35 3.94
C ILE A 15 -7.59 7.59 4.74
N GLY A 16 -7.30 7.57 6.03
CA GLY A 16 -7.69 8.63 6.95
C GLY A 16 -6.86 9.91 6.83
N ASP A 17 -5.74 9.85 6.09
CA ASP A 17 -4.78 10.94 5.92
C ASP A 17 -3.96 10.77 4.62
N ALA A 18 -2.93 11.59 4.41
CA ALA A 18 -2.09 11.59 3.23
C ALA A 18 -1.33 10.27 3.03
N ILE A 19 -1.36 9.76 1.80
CA ILE A 19 -0.52 8.64 1.35
C ILE A 19 0.93 9.13 1.25
N SER A 20 1.86 8.39 1.85
CA SER A 20 3.29 8.68 1.77
C SER A 20 3.98 7.88 0.67
N ARG A 21 3.59 6.61 0.47
CA ARG A 21 4.07 5.76 -0.64
C ARG A 21 3.03 4.74 -1.07
N ILE A 22 3.09 4.40 -2.36
CA ILE A 22 2.53 3.18 -2.95
C ILE A 22 3.65 2.36 -3.58
N GLN A 23 3.59 1.03 -3.46
CA GLN A 23 4.54 0.12 -4.09
C GLN A 23 3.83 -1.17 -4.52
N PHE A 24 3.96 -1.52 -5.81
CA PHE A 24 3.56 -2.84 -6.28
C PHE A 24 4.55 -3.89 -5.81
N SER A 25 4.03 -5.07 -5.53
CA SER A 25 4.84 -6.23 -5.21
C SER A 25 5.64 -6.69 -6.44
N PRO A 26 6.91 -7.10 -6.29
CA PRO A 26 7.73 -7.54 -7.42
C PRO A 26 7.16 -8.73 -8.20
N ASN A 27 6.54 -9.71 -7.53
CA ASN A 27 6.12 -10.98 -8.15
C ASN A 27 4.61 -11.23 -8.13
N SER A 28 3.82 -10.39 -7.46
CA SER A 28 2.38 -10.53 -7.32
C SER A 28 1.64 -9.24 -7.62
N ASN A 29 0.36 -9.32 -7.97
CA ASN A 29 -0.45 -8.12 -8.21
C ASN A 29 -1.00 -7.52 -6.91
N ASN A 30 -0.14 -7.45 -5.89
CA ASN A 30 -0.45 -6.79 -4.63
C ASN A 30 0.11 -5.36 -4.63
N LEU A 31 -0.57 -4.48 -3.91
CA LEU A 31 -0.18 -3.08 -3.74
C LEU A 31 -0.03 -2.77 -2.25
N LEU A 32 1.17 -2.36 -1.85
CA LEU A 32 1.47 -1.86 -0.52
C LEU A 32 1.33 -0.36 -0.46
N ILE A 33 0.72 0.14 0.62
CA ILE A 33 0.43 1.56 0.80
C ILE A 33 0.79 1.96 2.22
N SER A 34 1.69 2.92 2.37
CA SER A 34 1.98 3.59 3.64
C SER A 34 1.29 4.95 3.72
N SER A 35 0.85 5.35 4.91
CA SER A 35 0.11 6.59 5.11
C SER A 35 0.43 7.28 6.43
N TRP A 36 0.17 8.59 6.47
CA TRP A 36 0.24 9.41 7.67
C TRP A 36 -0.84 9.08 8.70
N ASP A 37 -1.88 8.34 8.31
CA ASP A 37 -2.89 7.80 9.24
C ASP A 37 -2.36 6.65 10.11
N SER A 38 -1.05 6.40 10.07
CA SER A 38 -0.33 5.39 10.85
C SER A 38 -0.76 3.96 10.53
N ASN A 39 -1.19 3.69 9.29
CA ASN A 39 -1.50 2.33 8.83
C ASN A 39 -0.70 1.95 7.57
N LEU A 40 -0.18 0.73 7.56
CA LEU A 40 0.34 0.05 6.37
C LEU A 40 -0.76 -0.86 5.81
N ARG A 41 -1.06 -0.74 4.52
CA ARG A 41 -2.13 -1.51 3.88
C ARG A 41 -1.60 -2.32 2.72
N LEU A 42 -2.03 -3.57 2.63
CA LEU A 42 -1.78 -4.47 1.51
C LEU A 42 -3.09 -4.74 0.78
N TYR A 43 -3.13 -4.40 -0.50
CA TYR A 43 -4.26 -4.61 -1.39
C TYR A 43 -3.99 -5.71 -2.39
N ASP A 44 -5.02 -6.51 -2.66
CA ASP A 44 -5.11 -7.30 -3.87
C ASP A 44 -5.67 -6.43 -4.99
N VAL A 45 -4.89 -6.20 -6.04
CA VAL A 45 -5.35 -5.36 -7.16
C VAL A 45 -6.32 -6.12 -8.06
N ASP A 46 -6.12 -7.42 -8.29
CA ASP A 46 -6.99 -8.23 -9.15
C ASP A 46 -8.39 -8.35 -8.55
N ALA A 47 -8.46 -8.66 -7.25
CA ALA A 47 -9.72 -8.78 -6.53
C ALA A 47 -10.28 -7.44 -6.03
N SER A 48 -9.50 -6.35 -6.10
CA SER A 48 -9.86 -5.03 -5.58
C SER A 48 -10.26 -5.05 -4.09
N VAL A 49 -9.52 -5.79 -3.26
CA VAL A 49 -9.81 -5.94 -1.83
C VAL A 49 -8.60 -5.61 -0.96
N LEU A 50 -8.88 -5.03 0.21
CA LEU A 50 -7.90 -4.88 1.29
C LEU A 50 -7.62 -6.26 1.88
N ARG A 51 -6.37 -6.74 1.77
CA ARG A 51 -5.96 -8.02 2.35
C ARG A 51 -5.52 -7.87 3.80
N VAL A 52 -4.72 -6.83 4.08
CA VAL A 52 -4.11 -6.60 5.40
C VAL A 52 -4.05 -5.11 5.69
N GLU A 53 -4.38 -4.74 6.92
CA GLU A 53 -4.10 -3.42 7.50
C GLU A 53 -3.32 -3.61 8.80
N VAL A 54 -2.15 -2.98 8.89
CA VAL A 54 -1.26 -3.07 10.04
C VAL A 54 -1.09 -1.67 10.64
N PRO A 55 -1.56 -1.44 11.87
CA PRO A 55 -1.38 -0.16 12.54
C PRO A 55 0.07 0.01 13.01
N SER A 56 0.52 1.25 13.05
CA SER A 56 1.80 1.74 13.56
C SER A 56 1.53 2.76 14.67
N GLU A 57 2.48 2.92 15.59
CA GLU A 57 2.39 3.95 16.65
C GLU A 57 2.74 5.36 16.13
N ALA A 58 3.23 5.46 14.89
CA ALA A 58 3.61 6.70 14.25
C ALA A 58 3.31 6.67 12.74
N ALA A 59 3.17 7.86 12.15
CA ALA A 59 2.94 8.05 10.72
C ALA A 59 4.02 7.32 9.91
N LEU A 60 3.60 6.59 8.88
CA LEU A 60 4.50 5.85 7.99
C LEU A 60 4.92 6.77 6.84
N LEU A 61 6.23 6.82 6.59
CA LEU A 61 6.84 7.72 5.62
C LEU A 61 7.25 7.00 4.34
N ASP A 62 7.51 5.70 4.43
CA ASP A 62 7.96 4.89 3.31
C ASP A 62 7.60 3.42 3.54
N CYS A 63 7.56 2.62 2.46
CA CYS A 63 7.41 1.17 2.54
C CYS A 63 8.07 0.45 1.37
N CYS A 64 8.44 -0.82 1.56
CA CYS A 64 8.97 -1.67 0.50
C CYS A 64 8.65 -3.15 0.68
N PHE A 65 8.85 -3.91 -0.39
CA PHE A 65 8.87 -5.38 -0.37
C PHE A 65 10.29 -5.92 -0.44
N THR A 66 10.44 -7.13 0.05
CA THR A 66 11.54 -8.04 -0.32
C THR A 66 11.35 -8.55 -1.75
N ASP A 67 12.46 -8.96 -2.39
CA ASP A 67 12.47 -9.38 -3.80
C ASP A 67 11.61 -10.62 -4.09
N ASP A 68 11.28 -11.42 -3.07
CA ASP A 68 10.46 -12.63 -3.18
C ASP A 68 9.02 -12.45 -2.67
N ASP A 69 8.62 -11.20 -2.39
CA ASP A 69 7.31 -10.81 -1.87
C ASP A 69 6.96 -11.39 -0.48
N SER A 70 7.91 -12.05 0.19
CA SER A 70 7.62 -12.78 1.45
C SER A 70 7.44 -11.85 2.65
N VAL A 71 8.12 -10.70 2.62
CA VAL A 71 8.12 -9.69 3.68
C VAL A 71 7.98 -8.30 3.08
N ALA A 72 7.26 -7.43 3.80
CA ALA A 72 7.20 -6.00 3.56
C ALA A 72 7.72 -5.24 4.78
N TYR A 73 8.31 -4.08 4.55
CA TYR A 73 8.80 -3.16 5.59
C TYR A 73 8.17 -1.79 5.44
N ALA A 74 8.06 -1.05 6.54
CA ALA A 74 7.68 0.35 6.56
C ALA A 74 8.58 1.17 7.48
N ALA A 75 9.00 2.35 7.02
CA ALA A 75 9.74 3.32 7.83
C ALA A 75 8.78 4.34 8.44
N ALA A 76 8.89 4.61 9.74
CA ALA A 76 7.99 5.48 10.46
C ALA A 76 8.67 6.75 10.98
N SER A 77 7.87 7.78 11.25
CA SER A 77 8.31 9.11 11.71
C SER A 77 8.93 9.13 13.11
N ASP A 78 8.79 8.05 13.88
CA ASP A 78 9.44 7.82 15.18
C ASP A 78 10.85 7.24 15.06
N GLY A 79 11.35 7.01 13.84
CA GLY A 79 12.68 6.47 13.58
C GLY A 79 12.75 4.94 13.60
N PHE A 80 11.63 4.24 13.68
CA PHE A 80 11.58 2.77 13.63
C PHE A 80 11.20 2.24 12.24
N ILE A 81 11.73 1.05 11.93
CA ILE A 81 11.31 0.23 10.80
C ILE A 81 10.45 -0.90 11.35
N ARG A 82 9.31 -1.16 10.70
CA ARG A 82 8.35 -2.20 11.05
C ARG A 82 8.19 -3.17 9.89
#